data_AF-A0AA40EXU9-F1
#
_entry.id   AF-A0AA40EXU9-F1
#
_cell.length_a   1.000
_cell.length_b   1.000
_cell.length_c   1.000
_cell.angle_alpha   90.00
_cell.angle_beta   90.00
_cell.angle_gamma   90.00
#
_symmetry.space_group_name_H-M   'P 1'
#
loop_
_entity.id
_entity.type
_entity.pdbx_description
1 polymer ?
#
loop_
_entity_poly.entity_id
_entity_poly.type
_entity_poly.pdbx_seq_one_letter_code
_entity_poly.pdbx_strand_id
1 'polypeptide(L)'
;MSNKYTIFPIIVAALFLVLSNLPLVAAIPESVLRARHVQSPKDLRKSYDYVIVGAGTAGLTIADRLTESPKYTVLVIEHGRFWNPSDPNGDGQRAHLYNLTSMPQIGLDNRAIPLGMGFGVGGSSAVNGMAVMRGTVQDYNIWAELGNKGSTWTWKGLVPYFRKAIHFVPPDPVLASDFNITYDTQAAWGQDNDTRVYASFPGGLNPAIKIIYNGLRQAPNIPFPRDGHAGSHGVFYYPLSVNPNTRQRSYSRTGHWDGLNRPNYDIITSARATKVLLDKGNVVTGVEFIFTETGKKHTVKARKEVVVSTGAIHTPYLLQLSGIGPRGLLKRARIPVKADLPGVGANFQDHPIGPPIRFTFTNPPPPPTSNSTHLPPSEGQGQGLVADLPLPIAAPFTFSTIASSLLDQNPASFAAPGTDSSVLRGYKAQNCLLAHQMLSSTPGSLSFLHWVVGYPTAPGANPINFHITSRGTVTINPANLSAPDPVVDYRALTNPVDTDLMIAYLEFYRRFFGPEGPLAEYAAVETVPGANVTSREDLARYIRATYIPQAWHPVGTAAMMRRELGGVVDDKLRVYGTKRLRVADASVVPILPGGTTQLTVYMIGEKAADLIKETWKGKGGV
;
A
#
# COMPACT_ATOMS: atom_id res chain seq x y z
N MET A 1 -21.08 -7.33 95.95
CA MET A 1 -20.47 -6.53 94.87
C MET A 1 -19.96 -7.50 93.83
N SER A 2 -20.67 -7.71 92.72
CA SER A 2 -20.14 -8.52 91.62
C SER A 2 -20.88 -8.21 90.32
N ASN A 3 -20.08 -8.21 89.26
CA ASN A 3 -20.28 -7.60 87.96
C ASN A 3 -21.55 -8.00 87.20
N LYS A 4 -22.02 -7.02 86.42
CA LYS A 4 -23.18 -7.07 85.54
C LYS A 4 -22.98 -8.00 84.34
N TYR A 5 -24.06 -8.71 84.02
CA TYR A 5 -24.32 -9.55 82.85
C TYR A 5 -24.77 -8.73 81.62
N THR A 6 -24.48 -9.22 80.40
CA THR A 6 -25.39 -9.30 79.21
C THR A 6 -24.64 -10.09 78.08
N ILE A 7 -24.98 -11.34 77.71
CA ILE A 7 -26.07 -11.84 76.81
C ILE A 7 -25.84 -11.29 75.38
N PHE A 8 -25.55 -12.00 74.26
CA PHE A 8 -26.17 -13.19 73.60
C PHE A 8 -25.28 -13.60 72.35
N PRO A 9 -25.65 -14.55 71.43
CA PRO A 9 -24.94 -15.82 71.23
C PRO A 9 -24.84 -16.25 69.73
N ILE A 10 -24.57 -17.54 69.45
CA ILE A 10 -24.95 -18.28 68.21
C ILE A 10 -24.69 -17.57 66.85
N ILE A 11 -23.44 -17.45 66.40
CA ILE A 11 -23.09 -17.35 64.96
C ILE A 11 -21.73 -18.01 64.72
N VAL A 12 -21.62 -19.34 64.86
CA VAL A 12 -20.41 -20.08 64.42
C VAL A 12 -20.74 -21.32 63.57
N ALA A 13 -21.99 -21.79 63.53
CA ALA A 13 -22.36 -22.96 62.75
C ALA A 13 -22.97 -22.67 61.36
N ALA A 14 -23.16 -21.40 60.98
CA ALA A 14 -23.75 -21.02 59.69
C ALA A 14 -22.73 -20.61 58.60
N LEU A 15 -21.43 -20.50 58.93
CA LEU A 15 -20.42 -20.03 57.97
C LEU A 15 -19.73 -21.14 57.17
N PHE A 16 -19.90 -22.42 57.51
CA PHE A 16 -19.25 -23.52 56.79
C PHE A 16 -20.12 -24.19 55.71
N LEU A 17 -21.38 -23.78 55.55
CA LEU A 17 -22.30 -24.33 54.55
C LEU A 17 -22.67 -23.37 53.41
N VAL A 18 -22.06 -22.19 53.35
CA VAL A 18 -22.27 -21.20 52.27
C VAL A 18 -21.06 -21.11 51.31
N LEU A 19 -19.93 -21.76 51.62
CA LEU A 19 -18.75 -21.80 50.73
C LEU A 19 -18.75 -22.96 49.72
N SER A 20 -19.76 -23.85 49.74
CA SER A 20 -19.87 -24.98 48.80
C SER A 20 -20.71 -24.70 47.54
N ASN A 21 -21.23 -23.49 47.37
CA ASN A 21 -22.01 -23.07 46.19
C ASN A 21 -21.43 -21.84 45.48
N LEU A 22 -20.11 -21.64 45.52
CA LEU A 22 -19.48 -20.85 44.48
C LEU A 22 -19.56 -21.68 43.19
N PRO A 23 -20.24 -21.23 42.12
CA PRO A 23 -20.09 -21.89 40.84
C PRO A 23 -18.59 -21.97 40.58
N LEU A 24 -18.11 -23.18 40.32
CA LEU A 24 -16.79 -23.40 39.77
C LEU A 24 -16.73 -22.49 38.54
N VAL A 25 -16.15 -21.29 38.69
CA VAL A 25 -15.79 -20.47 37.55
C VAL A 25 -14.67 -21.28 36.93
N ALA A 26 -15.05 -22.21 36.06
CA ALA A 26 -14.12 -22.92 35.22
C ALA A 26 -13.29 -21.82 34.59
N ALA A 27 -12.03 -21.72 34.98
CA ALA A 27 -11.10 -20.78 34.38
C ALA A 27 -11.12 -21.13 32.89
N ILE A 28 -11.83 -20.31 32.11
CA ILE A 28 -11.87 -20.45 30.67
C ILE A 28 -10.39 -20.39 30.27
N PRO A 29 -9.83 -21.45 29.66
CA PRO A 29 -8.41 -21.45 29.32
C PRO A 29 -8.09 -20.17 28.56
N GLU A 30 -7.00 -19.51 28.89
CA GLU A 30 -6.64 -18.22 28.28
C GLU A 30 -6.56 -18.32 26.73
N SER A 31 -6.33 -19.53 26.22
CA SER A 31 -6.39 -19.88 24.79
C SER A 31 -7.78 -19.76 24.14
N VAL A 32 -8.86 -19.83 24.91
CA VAL A 32 -10.26 -19.71 24.43
C VAL A 32 -10.69 -18.26 24.25
N LEU A 33 -9.95 -17.30 24.81
CA LEU A 33 -10.26 -15.88 24.70
C LEU A 33 -9.48 -15.19 23.55
N ARG A 34 -8.46 -15.83 22.99
CA ARG A 34 -7.57 -15.22 21.99
C ARG A 34 -8.06 -15.36 20.56
N ALA A 35 -7.58 -14.47 19.70
CA ALA A 35 -7.69 -14.64 18.25
C ALA A 35 -7.04 -15.98 17.84
N ARG A 36 -7.72 -16.74 16.97
CA ARG A 36 -7.43 -18.18 16.78
C ARG A 36 -6.84 -18.46 15.40
N HIS A 37 -5.63 -19.02 15.40
CA HIS A 37 -5.07 -19.66 14.20
C HIS A 37 -5.67 -21.06 14.04
N VAL A 38 -6.54 -21.21 13.06
CA VAL A 38 -7.20 -22.47 12.73
C VAL A 38 -6.24 -23.32 11.89
N GLN A 39 -5.76 -24.42 12.47
CA GLN A 39 -4.76 -25.30 11.83
C GLN A 39 -5.35 -26.20 10.74
N SER A 40 -6.65 -26.49 10.79
CA SER A 40 -7.29 -27.40 9.86
C SER A 40 -8.69 -26.91 9.44
N PRO A 41 -9.10 -27.11 8.17
CA PRO A 41 -10.44 -26.76 7.73
C PRO A 41 -11.58 -27.40 8.54
N LYS A 42 -11.33 -28.55 9.20
CA LYS A 42 -12.32 -29.23 10.05
C LYS A 42 -12.68 -28.44 11.31
N ASP A 43 -11.79 -27.56 11.76
CA ASP A 43 -11.94 -26.76 13.00
C ASP A 43 -12.56 -25.38 12.73
N LEU A 44 -12.91 -25.10 11.47
CA LEU A 44 -13.66 -23.91 11.07
C LEU A 44 -15.12 -23.99 11.53
N ARG A 45 -15.69 -22.83 11.85
CA ARG A 45 -17.13 -22.70 12.04
C ARG A 45 -17.86 -23.01 10.72
N LYS A 46 -19.08 -23.54 10.81
CA LYS A 46 -19.95 -23.81 9.65
C LYS A 46 -20.22 -22.55 8.81
N SER A 47 -20.25 -21.38 9.42
CA SER A 47 -20.39 -20.09 8.76
C SER A 47 -19.85 -18.94 9.62
N TYR A 48 -19.47 -17.85 8.96
CA TYR A 48 -19.03 -16.60 9.58
C TYR A 48 -19.93 -15.45 9.17
N ASP A 49 -19.96 -14.36 9.93
CA ASP A 49 -20.62 -13.14 9.47
C ASP A 49 -19.85 -12.54 8.29
N TYR A 50 -18.53 -12.42 8.46
CA TYR A 50 -17.65 -11.88 7.45
C TYR A 50 -16.54 -12.88 7.11
N VAL A 51 -16.24 -13.00 5.82
CA VAL A 51 -15.06 -13.73 5.34
C VAL A 51 -14.17 -12.74 4.58
N ILE A 52 -12.93 -12.61 5.03
CA ILE A 52 -11.92 -11.75 4.42
C ILE A 52 -10.92 -12.65 3.70
N VAL A 53 -10.61 -12.33 2.45
CA VAL A 53 -9.70 -13.12 1.62
C VAL A 53 -8.38 -12.37 1.49
N GLY A 54 -7.34 -12.87 2.16
CA GLY A 54 -6.02 -12.25 2.27
C GLY A 54 -5.77 -11.65 3.67
N ALA A 55 -4.77 -12.16 4.38
CA ALA A 55 -4.26 -11.63 5.64
C ALA A 55 -3.14 -10.60 5.40
N GLY A 56 -3.32 -9.74 4.40
CA GLY A 56 -2.39 -8.67 4.06
C GLY A 56 -2.58 -7.40 4.91
N THR A 57 -2.07 -6.28 4.40
CA THR A 57 -2.13 -4.98 5.07
C THR A 57 -3.57 -4.55 5.38
N ALA A 58 -4.44 -4.41 4.37
CA ALA A 58 -5.83 -4.01 4.57
C ALA A 58 -6.69 -5.12 5.19
N GLY A 59 -6.46 -6.39 4.80
CA GLY A 59 -7.29 -7.51 5.24
C GLY A 59 -7.24 -7.72 6.75
N LEU A 60 -6.05 -7.65 7.37
CA LEU A 60 -5.93 -7.72 8.82
C LEU A 60 -6.51 -6.50 9.52
N THR A 61 -6.31 -5.28 9.00
CA THR A 61 -6.95 -4.08 9.54
C THR A 61 -8.47 -4.21 9.57
N ILE A 62 -9.09 -4.66 8.48
CA ILE A 62 -10.55 -4.82 8.41
C ILE A 62 -11.02 -5.87 9.42
N ALA A 63 -10.32 -7.00 9.50
CA ALA A 63 -10.66 -8.09 10.40
C ALA A 63 -10.57 -7.67 11.88
N ASP A 64 -9.51 -6.95 12.25
CA ASP A 64 -9.35 -6.32 13.56
C ASP A 64 -10.57 -5.44 13.86
N ARG A 65 -10.85 -4.45 13.02
CA ARG A 65 -11.95 -3.50 13.28
C ARG A 65 -13.32 -4.18 13.34
N LEU A 66 -13.59 -5.21 12.53
CA LEU A 66 -14.88 -5.92 12.58
C LEU A 66 -15.03 -6.79 13.84
N THR A 67 -13.92 -7.32 14.37
CA THR A 67 -13.93 -8.18 15.56
C THR A 67 -13.94 -7.43 16.88
N GLU A 68 -13.71 -6.11 16.89
CA GLU A 68 -13.96 -5.23 18.04
C GLU A 68 -15.38 -5.45 18.63
N SER A 69 -16.36 -5.78 17.78
CA SER A 69 -17.67 -6.20 18.23
C SER A 69 -17.70 -7.72 18.47
N PRO A 70 -17.99 -8.19 19.71
CA PRO A 70 -18.09 -9.62 19.99
C PRO A 70 -19.31 -10.28 19.31
N LYS A 71 -20.22 -9.47 18.74
CA LYS A 71 -21.42 -9.92 18.04
C LYS A 71 -21.13 -10.66 16.73
N TYR A 72 -20.02 -10.32 16.06
CA TYR A 72 -19.75 -10.80 14.71
C TYR A 72 -18.56 -11.75 14.68
N THR A 73 -18.69 -12.85 13.93
CA THR A 73 -17.57 -13.75 13.67
C THR A 73 -16.90 -13.44 12.33
N VAL A 74 -15.57 -13.40 12.33
CA VAL A 74 -14.74 -13.10 11.17
C VAL A 74 -13.78 -14.24 10.92
N LEU A 75 -13.69 -14.67 9.65
CA LEU A 75 -12.63 -15.55 9.16
C LEU A 75 -11.76 -14.79 8.16
N VAL A 76 -10.43 -14.87 8.33
CA VAL A 76 -9.47 -14.50 7.28
C VAL A 76 -8.88 -15.77 6.67
N ILE A 77 -8.86 -15.82 5.34
CA ILE A 77 -8.24 -16.90 4.56
C ILE A 77 -6.93 -16.37 3.97
N GLU A 78 -5.80 -16.96 4.35
CA GLU A 78 -4.47 -16.57 3.87
C GLU A 78 -3.78 -17.71 3.13
N HIS A 79 -3.20 -17.38 1.97
CA HIS A 79 -2.47 -18.34 1.15
C HIS A 79 -1.13 -18.74 1.78
N GLY A 80 -0.37 -17.75 2.26
CA GLY A 80 0.89 -17.97 2.93
C GLY A 80 0.75 -18.46 4.38
N ARG A 81 1.84 -18.38 5.13
CA ARG A 81 1.97 -18.88 6.51
C ARG A 81 2.27 -17.73 7.49
N PHE A 82 2.17 -18.02 8.79
CA PHE A 82 2.76 -17.16 9.81
C PHE A 82 4.28 -17.25 9.74
N TRP A 83 4.95 -16.12 9.93
CA TRP A 83 6.41 -16.01 9.96
C TRP A 83 6.82 -14.75 10.71
N ASN A 84 8.08 -14.67 11.11
CA ASN A 84 8.64 -13.52 11.83
C ASN A 84 9.75 -12.86 10.99
N PRO A 85 9.51 -11.65 10.43
CA PRO A 85 10.53 -10.95 9.64
C PRO A 85 11.75 -10.49 10.44
N SER A 86 11.68 -10.53 11.77
CA SER A 86 12.78 -10.17 12.67
C SER A 86 13.51 -11.37 13.27
N ASP A 87 13.20 -12.60 12.84
CA ASP A 87 13.94 -13.79 13.26
C ASP A 87 15.27 -13.90 12.49
N PRO A 88 16.43 -13.71 13.14
CA PRO A 88 17.72 -13.79 12.47
C PRO A 88 18.07 -15.21 11.99
N ASN A 89 17.39 -16.23 12.51
CA ASN A 89 17.57 -17.63 12.11
C ASN A 89 16.47 -18.13 11.16
N GLY A 90 15.57 -17.23 10.71
CA GLY A 90 14.52 -17.57 9.75
C GLY A 90 15.05 -17.86 8.34
N ASP A 91 14.16 -18.32 7.45
CA ASP A 91 14.43 -18.55 6.02
C ASP A 91 14.63 -17.26 5.20
N GLY A 92 14.46 -16.10 5.85
CA GLY A 92 14.69 -14.78 5.28
C GLY A 92 13.53 -14.28 4.41
N GLN A 93 13.49 -12.96 4.17
CA GLN A 93 12.35 -12.31 3.50
C GLN A 93 12.05 -12.87 2.10
N ARG A 94 13.07 -13.36 1.37
CA ARG A 94 12.89 -13.91 0.01
C ARG A 94 12.00 -15.16 -0.03
N ALA A 95 12.02 -15.99 1.02
CA ALA A 95 11.15 -17.16 1.13
C ALA A 95 9.67 -16.78 1.30
N HIS A 96 9.41 -15.54 1.70
CA HIS A 96 8.09 -14.96 1.92
C HIS A 96 7.68 -13.98 0.82
N LEU A 97 8.16 -14.20 -0.40
CA LEU A 97 7.69 -13.51 -1.59
C LEU A 97 7.00 -14.48 -2.54
N TYR A 98 5.95 -14.02 -3.21
CA TYR A 98 5.42 -14.72 -4.38
C TYR A 98 6.50 -14.79 -5.48
N ASN A 99 6.63 -15.95 -6.11
CA ASN A 99 7.54 -16.14 -7.24
C ASN A 99 6.82 -15.83 -8.56
N LEU A 100 6.75 -14.55 -8.92
CA LEU A 100 6.05 -14.08 -10.12
C LEU A 100 6.99 -13.30 -11.02
N THR A 101 6.79 -13.43 -12.33
CA THR A 101 7.49 -12.64 -13.35
C THR A 101 6.47 -12.08 -14.34
N SER A 102 6.66 -10.83 -14.76
CA SER A 102 5.80 -10.20 -15.75
C SER A 102 5.95 -10.86 -17.13
N MET A 103 4.99 -10.59 -18.02
CA MET A 103 5.21 -10.74 -19.45
C MET A 103 6.41 -9.89 -19.91
N PRO A 104 7.07 -10.26 -21.02
CA PRO A 104 8.03 -9.39 -21.69
C PRO A 104 7.46 -8.00 -21.97
N GLN A 105 8.21 -6.96 -21.60
CA GLN A 105 7.76 -5.59 -21.69
C GLN A 105 8.20 -4.96 -23.02
N ILE A 106 7.25 -4.66 -23.90
CA ILE A 106 7.54 -4.15 -25.25
C ILE A 106 8.30 -2.81 -25.23
N GLY A 107 8.04 -1.94 -24.25
CA GLY A 107 8.75 -0.67 -24.10
C GLY A 107 10.12 -0.79 -23.43
N LEU A 108 10.55 -2.00 -23.03
CA LEU A 108 11.80 -2.28 -22.32
C LEU A 108 12.61 -3.39 -23.02
N ASP A 109 12.59 -3.43 -24.36
CA ASP A 109 13.33 -4.41 -25.17
C ASP A 109 13.02 -5.86 -24.77
N ASN A 110 11.74 -6.14 -24.46
CA ASN A 110 11.21 -7.45 -24.06
C ASN A 110 11.80 -8.02 -22.76
N ARG A 111 12.38 -7.18 -21.89
CA ARG A 111 12.75 -7.62 -20.53
C ARG A 111 11.50 -8.06 -19.75
N ALA A 112 11.61 -9.20 -19.07
CA ALA A 112 10.65 -9.67 -18.10
C ALA A 112 11.08 -9.24 -16.69
N ILE A 113 10.12 -8.86 -15.85
CA ILE A 113 10.39 -8.19 -14.58
C ILE A 113 9.90 -9.07 -13.42
N PRO A 114 10.79 -9.52 -12.51
CA PRO A 114 10.38 -10.27 -11.32
C PRO A 114 9.56 -9.39 -10.38
N LEU A 115 8.45 -9.88 -9.82
CA LEU A 115 7.60 -9.11 -8.91
C LEU A 115 7.88 -9.47 -7.44
N GLY A 116 8.00 -8.47 -6.58
CA GLY A 116 8.10 -8.63 -5.13
C GLY A 116 6.75 -8.41 -4.46
N MET A 117 6.12 -9.48 -3.97
CA MET A 117 4.85 -9.40 -3.23
C MET A 117 4.89 -10.31 -2.00
N GLY A 118 4.48 -9.82 -0.84
CA GLY A 118 4.53 -10.61 0.39
C GLY A 118 3.61 -11.84 0.36
N PHE A 119 4.16 -12.99 0.73
CA PHE A 119 3.50 -14.29 0.82
C PHE A 119 3.48 -14.76 2.27
N GLY A 120 2.42 -14.42 3.01
CA GLY A 120 2.30 -14.74 4.43
C GLY A 120 1.39 -13.78 5.19
N VAL A 121 1.14 -14.10 6.47
CA VAL A 121 0.36 -13.25 7.36
C VAL A 121 1.11 -11.94 7.59
N GLY A 122 0.46 -10.82 7.26
CA GLY A 122 1.07 -9.50 7.15
C GLY A 122 1.19 -8.99 5.71
N GLY A 123 1.16 -9.90 4.72
CA GLY A 123 1.33 -9.60 3.30
C GLY A 123 2.57 -8.75 3.03
N SER A 124 2.46 -7.82 2.07
CA SER A 124 3.60 -6.97 1.69
C SER A 124 4.11 -6.04 2.79
N SER A 125 3.32 -5.72 3.83
CA SER A 125 3.82 -4.91 4.96
C SER A 125 4.91 -5.64 5.77
N ALA A 126 4.95 -6.97 5.71
CA ALA A 126 5.94 -7.79 6.40
C ALA A 126 7.32 -7.83 5.67
N VAL A 127 7.37 -7.44 4.39
CA VAL A 127 8.58 -7.53 3.54
C VAL A 127 9.01 -6.19 2.91
N ASN A 128 8.26 -5.11 3.10
CA ASN A 128 8.53 -3.85 2.40
C ASN A 128 9.75 -3.09 2.96
N GLY A 129 10.11 -1.98 2.30
CA GLY A 129 11.18 -1.06 2.73
C GLY A 129 10.85 -0.17 3.94
N MET A 130 9.68 -0.34 4.58
CA MET A 130 9.20 0.35 5.78
C MET A 130 9.03 1.88 5.73
N ALA A 131 9.44 2.56 4.66
CA ALA A 131 9.22 3.99 4.48
C ALA A 131 7.71 4.32 4.60
N VAL A 132 7.36 5.12 5.61
CA VAL A 132 5.98 5.56 5.86
C VAL A 132 5.80 6.91 5.19
N MET A 133 5.11 6.91 4.05
CA MET A 133 4.79 8.14 3.32
C MET A 133 3.31 8.15 2.92
N ARG A 134 2.82 9.33 2.52
CA ARG A 134 1.51 9.49 1.88
C ARG A 134 1.55 10.65 0.88
N GLY A 135 0.60 10.66 -0.04
CA GLY A 135 0.52 11.66 -1.10
C GLY A 135 0.08 13.04 -0.62
N THR A 136 0.05 13.97 -1.57
CA THR A 136 -0.41 15.35 -1.44
C THR A 136 -1.92 15.43 -1.29
N VAL A 137 -2.47 16.62 -1.04
CA VAL A 137 -3.93 16.84 -1.03
C VAL A 137 -4.58 16.38 -2.34
N GLN A 138 -3.97 16.71 -3.49
CA GLN A 138 -4.56 16.40 -4.79
C GLN A 138 -4.48 14.92 -5.17
N ASP A 139 -3.51 14.17 -4.64
CA ASP A 139 -3.44 12.71 -4.84
C ASP A 139 -4.74 12.01 -4.48
N TYR A 140 -5.35 12.46 -3.38
CA TYR A 140 -6.58 11.87 -2.87
C TYR A 140 -7.82 12.57 -3.41
N ASN A 141 -7.81 13.89 -3.59
CA ASN A 141 -9.00 14.58 -4.14
C ASN A 141 -9.38 14.10 -5.54
N ILE A 142 -8.39 13.78 -6.38
CA ILE A 142 -8.61 13.25 -7.73
C ILE A 142 -9.35 11.90 -7.70
N TRP A 143 -9.20 11.10 -6.65
CA TRP A 143 -9.96 9.85 -6.51
C TRP A 143 -11.46 10.12 -6.41
N ALA A 144 -11.86 11.17 -5.69
CA ALA A 144 -13.26 11.58 -5.60
C ALA A 144 -13.81 12.10 -6.94
N GLU A 145 -12.99 12.75 -7.76
CA GLU A 145 -13.37 13.22 -9.11
C GLU A 145 -13.68 12.06 -10.07
N LEU A 146 -12.92 10.95 -9.94
CA LEU A 146 -13.15 9.70 -10.67
C LEU A 146 -14.27 8.84 -10.06
N GLY A 147 -14.59 9.05 -8.79
CA GLY A 147 -15.66 8.39 -8.03
C GLY A 147 -17.06 8.89 -8.36
N ASN A 148 -18.07 8.44 -7.61
CA ASN A 148 -19.44 8.91 -7.80
C ASN A 148 -19.62 10.30 -7.19
N LYS A 149 -20.68 10.99 -7.61
CA LYS A 149 -21.05 12.31 -7.06
C LYS A 149 -21.17 12.23 -5.53
N GLY A 150 -20.49 13.12 -4.83
CA GLY A 150 -20.46 13.16 -3.36
C GLY A 150 -19.50 12.16 -2.70
N SER A 151 -18.57 11.59 -3.47
CA SER A 151 -17.52 10.72 -2.93
C SER A 151 -16.78 11.39 -1.76
N THR A 152 -16.58 10.62 -0.69
CA THR A 152 -15.81 11.06 0.49
C THR A 152 -14.35 10.65 0.42
N TRP A 153 -13.90 10.10 -0.71
CA TRP A 153 -12.50 9.75 -0.94
C TRP A 153 -11.69 10.97 -1.35
N THR A 154 -11.81 12.05 -0.58
CA THR A 154 -11.04 13.29 -0.68
C THR A 154 -10.02 13.33 0.45
N TRP A 155 -8.98 14.16 0.34
CA TRP A 155 -8.03 14.38 1.43
C TRP A 155 -8.72 14.55 2.79
N LYS A 156 -9.67 15.49 2.86
CA LYS A 156 -10.45 15.77 4.07
C LYS A 156 -11.18 14.54 4.62
N GLY A 157 -11.73 13.70 3.74
CA GLY A 157 -12.44 12.49 4.12
C GLY A 157 -11.54 11.30 4.47
N LEU A 158 -10.23 11.39 4.21
CA LEU A 158 -9.27 10.31 4.43
C LEU A 158 -8.27 10.60 5.56
N VAL A 159 -7.94 11.86 5.85
CA VAL A 159 -7.02 12.22 6.96
C VAL A 159 -7.40 11.57 8.30
N PRO A 160 -8.68 11.53 8.73
CA PRO A 160 -9.04 10.85 9.98
C PRO A 160 -8.64 9.37 10.00
N TYR A 161 -8.80 8.68 8.87
CA TYR A 161 -8.44 7.26 8.73
C TYR A 161 -6.93 7.05 8.63
N PHE A 162 -6.19 7.98 8.00
CA PHE A 162 -4.74 7.97 8.06
C PHE A 162 -4.21 8.10 9.49
N ARG A 163 -4.79 9.01 10.28
CA ARG A 163 -4.42 9.18 11.69
C ARG A 163 -4.79 7.95 12.51
N LYS A 164 -5.98 7.39 12.30
CA LYS A 164 -6.40 6.15 12.98
C LYS A 164 -5.48 4.96 12.67
N ALA A 165 -5.00 4.86 11.44
CA ALA A 165 -4.19 3.76 10.94
C ALA A 165 -2.78 3.66 11.54
N ILE A 166 -2.24 4.73 12.15
CA ILE A 166 -0.84 4.76 12.58
C ILE A 166 -0.63 5.51 13.89
N HIS A 167 0.32 5.02 14.69
CA HIS A 167 0.83 5.67 15.88
C HIS A 167 2.20 6.25 15.58
N PHE A 168 2.27 7.58 15.49
CA PHE A 168 3.50 8.31 15.23
C PHE A 168 4.26 8.60 16.52
N VAL A 169 5.56 8.32 16.48
CA VAL A 169 6.50 8.60 17.55
C VAL A 169 7.47 9.66 17.06
N PRO A 170 7.52 10.85 17.70
CA PRO A 170 8.48 11.89 17.38
C PRO A 170 9.94 11.38 17.37
N PRO A 171 10.81 11.97 16.53
CA PRO A 171 12.23 11.65 16.56
C PRO A 171 12.87 12.04 17.89
N ASP A 172 14.02 11.42 18.18
CA ASP A 172 14.91 11.89 19.23
C ASP A 172 15.26 13.38 19.02
N PRO A 173 15.21 14.24 20.07
CA PRO A 173 15.46 15.67 19.91
C PRO A 173 16.86 16.03 19.37
N VAL A 174 17.90 15.25 19.70
CA VAL A 174 19.25 15.48 19.18
C VAL A 174 19.29 15.16 17.70
N LEU A 175 18.72 14.03 17.29
CA LEU A 175 18.60 13.69 15.86
C LEU A 175 17.79 14.75 15.10
N ALA A 176 16.68 15.19 15.67
CA ALA A 176 15.81 16.17 15.05
C ALA A 176 16.52 17.51 14.84
N SER A 177 17.24 17.98 15.86
CA SER A 177 18.05 19.20 15.78
C SER A 177 19.20 19.04 14.80
N ASP A 178 19.86 17.88 14.74
CA ASP A 178 21.04 17.67 13.90
C ASP A 178 20.72 17.62 12.40
N PHE A 179 19.53 17.12 12.04
CA PHE A 179 19.08 16.97 10.65
C PHE A 179 17.99 17.96 10.23
N ASN A 180 17.59 18.90 11.10
CA ASN A 180 16.45 19.79 10.90
C ASN A 180 15.14 19.03 10.58
N ILE A 181 14.90 17.92 11.29
CA ILE A 181 13.68 17.14 11.14
C ILE A 181 12.53 17.92 11.75
N THR A 182 11.51 18.17 10.93
CA THR A 182 10.25 18.79 11.34
C THR A 182 9.10 17.83 11.08
N TYR A 183 8.03 17.97 11.86
CA TYR A 183 6.82 17.14 11.77
C TYR A 183 5.60 17.91 12.29
N ASP A 184 4.40 17.44 11.95
CA ASP A 184 3.13 18.02 12.40
C ASP A 184 2.14 16.96 12.88
N THR A 185 2.03 16.75 14.20
CA THR A 185 1.13 15.73 14.79
C THR A 185 -0.35 16.09 14.68
N GLN A 186 -0.70 17.36 14.46
CA GLN A 186 -2.10 17.78 14.33
C GLN A 186 -2.61 17.59 12.90
N ALA A 187 -1.79 17.93 11.91
CA ALA A 187 -2.13 17.88 10.49
C ALA A 187 -1.84 16.51 9.85
N ALA A 188 -0.74 15.86 10.25
CA ALA A 188 -0.24 14.68 9.55
C ALA A 188 -0.59 13.35 10.25
N TRP A 189 -0.40 13.26 11.57
CA TRP A 189 -0.25 11.97 12.24
C TRP A 189 -1.30 11.64 13.29
N GLY A 190 -1.46 10.34 13.55
CA GLY A 190 -2.19 9.83 14.72
C GLY A 190 -1.23 9.41 15.83
N GLN A 191 -1.70 9.48 17.07
CA GLN A 191 -0.94 9.07 18.27
C GLN A 191 -1.86 8.35 19.27
N ASP A 192 -2.89 7.66 18.77
CA ASP A 192 -3.80 6.90 19.62
C ASP A 192 -3.06 5.71 20.25
N ASN A 193 -3.17 5.55 21.57
CA ASN A 193 -2.50 4.49 22.31
C ASN A 193 -3.01 3.09 21.94
N ASP A 194 -4.22 2.98 21.40
CA ASP A 194 -4.79 1.71 20.94
C ASP A 194 -4.29 1.31 19.53
N THR A 195 -3.61 2.23 18.82
CA THR A 195 -3.04 1.95 17.50
C THR A 195 -1.65 1.32 17.63
N ARG A 196 -1.49 0.12 17.08
CA ARG A 196 -0.28 -0.72 17.23
C ARG A 196 0.54 -0.89 15.94
N VAL A 197 0.24 -0.09 14.92
CA VAL A 197 1.08 0.11 13.74
C VAL A 197 1.84 1.41 13.96
N TYR A 198 3.17 1.37 13.93
CA TYR A 198 4.01 2.48 14.35
C TYR A 198 4.70 3.16 13.16
N ALA A 199 4.82 4.48 13.24
CA ALA A 199 5.75 5.29 12.46
C ALA A 199 6.75 5.93 13.43
N SER A 200 8.03 5.54 13.34
CA SER A 200 9.07 6.09 14.20
C SER A 200 10.34 6.38 13.41
N PHE A 201 11.11 7.37 13.85
CA PHE A 201 12.40 7.66 13.24
C PHE A 201 13.48 6.67 13.69
N PRO A 202 14.47 6.37 12.83
CA PRO A 202 15.63 5.58 13.23
C PRO A 202 16.45 6.33 14.30
N GLY A 203 17.38 5.63 14.96
CA GLY A 203 18.23 6.28 15.97
C GLY A 203 19.24 7.26 15.36
N GLY A 204 19.68 6.99 14.13
CA GLY A 204 20.63 7.81 13.39
C GLY A 204 20.28 7.85 11.89
N LEU A 205 20.77 8.88 11.21
CA LEU A 205 20.69 9.05 9.76
C LEU A 205 22.10 9.18 9.18
N ASN A 206 22.24 8.92 7.88
CA ASN A 206 23.51 9.13 7.19
C ASN A 206 23.83 10.65 7.14
N PRO A 207 24.96 11.12 7.72
CA PRO A 207 25.32 12.53 7.72
C PRO A 207 25.48 13.13 6.31
N ALA A 208 25.80 12.31 5.30
CA ALA A 208 25.95 12.76 3.91
C ALA A 208 24.66 13.36 3.32
N ILE A 209 23.49 13.06 3.91
CA ILE A 209 22.20 13.66 3.54
C ILE A 209 22.25 15.19 3.66
N LYS A 210 23.01 15.74 4.63
CA LYS A 210 23.10 17.18 4.88
C LYS A 210 23.65 17.95 3.67
N ILE A 211 24.56 17.35 2.90
CA ILE A 211 25.13 17.96 1.68
C ILE A 211 24.03 18.21 0.65
N ILE A 212 23.24 17.17 0.35
CA ILE A 212 22.14 17.27 -0.62
C ILE A 212 21.00 18.15 -0.08
N TYR A 213 20.67 18.06 1.21
CA TYR A 213 19.69 18.94 1.85
C TYR A 213 20.06 20.42 1.69
N ASN A 214 21.32 20.78 1.92
CA ASN A 214 21.81 22.15 1.76
C ASN A 214 21.78 22.60 0.30
N GLY A 215 22.12 21.73 -0.66
CA GLY A 215 21.97 22.03 -2.08
C GLY A 215 20.51 22.27 -2.48
N LEU A 216 19.58 21.43 -2.01
CA LEU A 216 18.14 21.60 -2.23
C LEU A 216 17.61 22.91 -1.62
N ARG A 217 18.17 23.34 -0.48
CA ARG A 217 17.82 24.61 0.17
C ARG A 217 18.24 25.84 -0.63
N GLN A 218 19.33 25.73 -1.39
CA GLN A 218 19.85 26.80 -2.24
C GLN A 218 19.19 26.82 -3.63
N ALA A 219 18.60 25.70 -4.06
CA ALA A 219 17.92 25.61 -5.34
C ALA A 219 16.66 26.50 -5.36
N PRO A 220 16.41 27.23 -6.46
CA PRO A 220 15.27 28.12 -6.55
C PRO A 220 13.94 27.35 -6.53
N ASN A 221 12.96 27.92 -5.85
CA ASN A 221 11.57 27.45 -5.83
C ASN A 221 11.32 26.05 -5.26
N ILE A 222 12.29 25.39 -4.61
CA ILE A 222 12.06 24.10 -3.93
C ILE A 222 11.38 24.32 -2.57
N PRO A 223 10.18 23.76 -2.33
CA PRO A 223 9.48 23.93 -1.05
C PRO A 223 10.04 23.02 0.05
N PHE A 224 10.02 23.52 1.28
CA PHE A 224 10.38 22.79 2.50
C PHE A 224 9.19 22.83 3.46
N PRO A 225 8.18 21.95 3.28
CA PRO A 225 7.03 21.91 4.18
C PRO A 225 7.48 21.51 5.58
N ARG A 226 6.75 21.98 6.61
CA ARG A 226 6.94 21.50 7.99
C ARG A 226 6.79 19.99 8.10
N ASP A 227 5.88 19.42 7.32
CA ASP A 227 5.69 17.98 7.20
C ASP A 227 5.03 17.69 5.85
N GLY A 228 5.74 17.02 4.93
CA GLY A 228 5.18 16.66 3.62
C GLY A 228 3.96 15.76 3.76
N HIS A 229 3.90 14.97 4.83
CA HIS A 229 2.75 14.14 5.14
C HIS A 229 1.53 14.98 5.50
N ALA A 230 1.62 16.29 5.77
CA ALA A 230 0.43 17.15 5.87
C ALA A 230 -0.26 17.40 4.50
N GLY A 231 0.14 16.69 3.44
CA GLY A 231 -0.46 16.74 2.12
C GLY A 231 0.22 17.74 1.20
N SER A 232 1.50 18.02 1.43
CA SER A 232 2.30 18.99 0.67
C SER A 232 3.47 18.31 -0.01
N HIS A 233 3.86 18.84 -1.17
CA HIS A 233 5.09 18.48 -1.86
C HIS A 233 6.30 19.21 -1.25
N GLY A 234 7.50 18.78 -1.62
CA GLY A 234 8.76 19.42 -1.26
C GLY A 234 9.78 18.48 -0.63
N VAL A 235 10.69 19.06 0.13
CA VAL A 235 11.80 18.37 0.78
C VAL A 235 11.49 18.17 2.26
N PHE A 236 11.37 16.91 2.69
CA PHE A 236 11.00 16.56 4.06
C PHE A 236 11.50 15.17 4.44
N TYR A 237 11.59 14.94 5.75
CA TYR A 237 11.98 13.65 6.30
C TYR A 237 10.77 12.74 6.52
N TYR A 238 10.95 11.42 6.39
CA TYR A 238 9.91 10.43 6.63
C TYR A 238 10.29 9.41 7.70
N PRO A 239 9.34 8.96 8.53
CA PRO A 239 9.57 7.90 9.51
C PRO A 239 9.52 6.51 8.89
N LEU A 240 9.95 5.50 9.65
CA LEU A 240 9.91 4.10 9.29
C LEU A 240 8.84 3.34 10.06
N SER A 241 8.35 2.25 9.47
CA SER A 241 7.41 1.32 10.09
C SER A 241 8.12 0.42 11.09
N VAL A 242 8.57 1.00 12.20
CA VAL A 242 9.37 0.33 13.22
C VAL A 242 8.73 0.59 14.59
N ASN A 243 8.63 -0.46 15.41
CA ASN A 243 8.19 -0.33 16.79
C ASN A 243 9.27 0.41 17.59
N PRO A 244 8.94 1.52 18.28
CA PRO A 244 9.92 2.34 18.98
C PRO A 244 10.66 1.59 20.10
N ASN A 245 9.98 0.63 20.74
CA ASN A 245 10.47 -0.07 21.93
C ASN A 245 11.30 -1.31 21.55
N THR A 246 10.78 -2.15 20.66
CA THR A 246 11.45 -3.40 20.27
C THR A 246 12.45 -3.21 19.14
N ARG A 247 12.39 -2.07 18.44
CA ARG A 247 13.18 -1.75 17.23
C ARG A 247 12.95 -2.75 16.08
N GLN A 248 11.93 -3.59 16.18
CA GLN A 248 11.52 -4.51 15.13
C GLN A 248 10.54 -3.84 14.17
N ARG A 249 10.40 -4.43 12.98
CA ARG A 249 9.41 -4.03 11.98
C ARG A 249 8.01 -3.97 12.60
N SER A 250 7.33 -2.84 12.39
CA SER A 250 5.90 -2.68 12.64
C SER A 250 5.13 -2.92 11.34
N TYR A 251 4.23 -3.89 11.35
CA TYR A 251 3.47 -4.30 10.18
C TYR A 251 2.10 -4.87 10.57
N SER A 252 1.28 -5.26 9.59
CA SER A 252 -0.14 -5.45 9.84
C SER A 252 -0.45 -6.60 10.79
N ARG A 253 0.38 -7.65 10.83
CA ARG A 253 0.25 -8.72 11.83
C ARG A 253 0.48 -8.19 13.25
N THR A 254 1.59 -7.48 13.49
CA THR A 254 1.89 -6.92 14.82
C THR A 254 0.84 -5.91 15.26
N GLY A 255 0.27 -5.15 14.32
CA GLY A 255 -0.73 -4.12 14.61
C GLY A 255 -2.14 -4.66 14.82
N HIS A 256 -2.54 -5.68 14.06
CA HIS A 256 -3.94 -6.08 13.90
C HIS A 256 -4.22 -7.56 14.21
N TRP A 257 -3.25 -8.31 14.71
CA TRP A 257 -3.43 -9.71 15.09
C TRP A 257 -2.76 -10.06 16.42
N ASP A 258 -1.46 -9.81 16.55
CA ASP A 258 -0.69 -10.27 17.69
C ASP A 258 -1.24 -9.68 19.00
N GLY A 259 -1.31 -10.49 20.06
CA GLY A 259 -1.79 -10.08 21.39
C GLY A 259 -3.28 -9.79 21.51
N LEU A 260 -4.10 -10.01 20.47
CA LEU A 260 -5.54 -9.75 20.55
C LEU A 260 -6.31 -10.86 21.29
N ASN A 261 -7.08 -10.44 22.30
CA ASN A 261 -7.99 -11.31 23.05
C ASN A 261 -9.40 -11.32 22.42
N ARG A 262 -9.54 -11.94 21.23
CA ARG A 262 -10.79 -11.93 20.45
C ARG A 262 -11.16 -13.31 19.88
N PRO A 263 -12.00 -14.11 20.56
CA PRO A 263 -12.31 -15.47 20.12
C PRO A 263 -13.18 -15.54 18.86
N ASN A 264 -13.80 -14.42 18.48
CA ASN A 264 -14.57 -14.25 17.26
C ASN A 264 -13.70 -13.97 16.01
N TYR A 265 -12.38 -13.93 16.15
CA TYR A 265 -11.42 -13.68 15.08
C TYR A 265 -10.63 -14.95 14.74
N ASP A 266 -10.98 -15.61 13.63
CA ASP A 266 -10.26 -16.78 13.11
C ASP A 266 -9.38 -16.41 11.90
N ILE A 267 -8.18 -16.99 11.81
CA ILE A 267 -7.35 -17.01 10.59
C ILE A 267 -7.05 -18.46 10.22
N ILE A 268 -7.22 -18.81 8.95
CA ILE A 268 -6.67 -20.05 8.38
C ILE A 268 -5.57 -19.69 7.36
N THR A 269 -4.40 -20.29 7.53
CA THR A 269 -3.24 -20.14 6.64
C THR A 269 -3.11 -21.34 5.71
N SER A 270 -2.15 -21.32 4.79
CA SER A 270 -1.98 -22.40 3.80
C SER A 270 -3.27 -22.64 3.00
N ALA A 271 -4.07 -21.59 2.81
CA ALA A 271 -5.42 -21.66 2.28
C ALA A 271 -5.54 -20.69 1.10
N ARG A 272 -5.44 -21.21 -0.12
CA ARG A 272 -5.52 -20.41 -1.34
C ARG A 272 -6.97 -20.30 -1.78
N ALA A 273 -7.56 -19.11 -1.66
CA ALA A 273 -8.88 -18.86 -2.23
C ALA A 273 -8.87 -19.03 -3.75
N THR A 274 -9.83 -19.78 -4.27
CA THR A 274 -9.96 -20.09 -5.71
C THR A 274 -11.19 -19.45 -6.32
N LYS A 275 -12.22 -19.17 -5.51
CA LYS A 275 -13.48 -18.60 -5.99
C LYS A 275 -14.27 -17.89 -4.89
N VAL A 276 -14.89 -16.77 -5.24
CA VAL A 276 -16.04 -16.24 -4.51
C VAL A 276 -17.30 -16.96 -5.05
N LEU A 277 -18.18 -17.42 -4.16
CA LEU A 277 -19.35 -18.21 -4.53
C LEU A 277 -20.59 -17.30 -4.68
N LEU A 278 -21.15 -17.24 -5.88
CA LEU A 278 -22.33 -16.42 -6.22
C LEU A 278 -23.52 -17.29 -6.62
N ASP A 279 -24.71 -16.96 -6.10
CA ASP A 279 -25.97 -17.57 -6.50
C ASP A 279 -26.45 -17.08 -7.90
N LYS A 280 -27.72 -17.35 -8.24
CA LYS A 280 -28.33 -16.90 -9.51
C LYS A 280 -28.63 -15.39 -9.53
N GLY A 281 -28.77 -14.75 -8.38
CA GLY A 281 -29.02 -13.32 -8.22
C GLY A 281 -27.75 -12.50 -7.97
N ASN A 282 -26.57 -13.07 -8.22
CA ASN A 282 -25.25 -12.51 -7.93
C ASN A 282 -25.07 -12.10 -6.45
N VAL A 283 -25.74 -12.80 -5.53
CA VAL A 283 -25.49 -12.67 -4.10
C VAL A 283 -24.32 -13.57 -3.73
N VAL A 284 -23.29 -13.00 -3.13
CA VAL A 284 -22.18 -13.77 -2.58
C VAL A 284 -22.63 -14.52 -1.32
N THR A 285 -22.33 -15.82 -1.30
CA THR A 285 -22.72 -16.75 -0.22
C THR A 285 -21.53 -17.31 0.55
N GLY A 286 -20.32 -17.19 0.03
CA GLY A 286 -19.12 -17.76 0.64
C GLY A 286 -17.90 -17.74 -0.26
N VAL A 287 -16.88 -18.47 0.15
CA VAL A 287 -15.59 -18.59 -0.55
C VAL A 287 -15.21 -20.07 -0.68
N GLU A 288 -14.71 -20.45 -1.85
CA GLU A 288 -14.00 -21.71 -2.09
C GLU A 288 -12.49 -21.47 -1.94
N PHE A 289 -11.80 -22.37 -1.26
CA PHE A 289 -10.35 -22.36 -1.14
C PHE A 289 -9.76 -23.78 -1.22
N ILE A 290 -8.49 -23.86 -1.61
CA ILE A 290 -7.68 -25.08 -1.54
C ILE A 290 -6.81 -24.98 -0.29
N PHE A 291 -6.86 -25.99 0.57
CA PHE A 291 -5.91 -26.13 1.68
C PHE A 291 -4.63 -26.78 1.15
N THR A 292 -3.58 -25.98 0.96
CA THR A 292 -2.39 -26.33 0.17
C THR A 292 -1.58 -27.48 0.78
N GLU A 293 -1.71 -27.74 2.08
CA GLU A 293 -1.08 -28.88 2.75
C GLU A 293 -1.68 -30.23 2.35
N THR A 294 -2.94 -30.24 1.88
CA THR A 294 -3.65 -31.47 1.49
C THR A 294 -4.07 -31.49 0.02
N GLY A 295 -4.03 -30.34 -0.67
CA GLY A 295 -4.56 -30.15 -2.00
C GLY A 295 -6.10 -30.21 -2.09
N LYS A 296 -6.81 -30.39 -0.97
CA LYS A 296 -8.27 -30.55 -0.96
C LYS A 296 -8.99 -29.20 -1.04
N LYS A 297 -10.11 -29.19 -1.75
CA LYS A 297 -11.02 -28.05 -1.84
C LYS A 297 -11.97 -28.02 -0.65
N HIS A 298 -12.21 -26.82 -0.15
CA HIS A 298 -13.12 -26.54 0.95
C HIS A 298 -13.97 -25.30 0.62
N THR A 299 -15.11 -25.18 1.30
CA THR A 299 -15.98 -24.01 1.18
C THR A 299 -16.34 -23.49 2.56
N VAL A 300 -16.49 -22.17 2.68
CA VAL A 300 -16.97 -21.52 3.90
C VAL A 300 -18.04 -20.50 3.55
N LYS A 301 -19.11 -20.46 4.35
CA LYS A 301 -20.25 -19.55 4.15
C LYS A 301 -20.04 -18.21 4.85
N ALA A 302 -20.43 -17.14 4.18
CA ALA A 302 -20.51 -15.79 4.74
C ALA A 302 -21.98 -15.36 4.88
N ARG A 303 -22.42 -15.05 6.10
CA ARG A 303 -23.82 -14.62 6.37
C ARG A 303 -24.07 -13.18 5.95
N LYS A 304 -23.04 -12.32 6.04
CA LYS A 304 -23.13 -10.89 5.70
C LYS A 304 -22.39 -10.57 4.43
N GLU A 305 -21.05 -10.51 4.45
CA GLU A 305 -20.26 -10.09 3.29
C GLU A 305 -18.94 -10.85 3.17
N VAL A 306 -18.46 -10.98 1.93
CA VAL A 306 -17.07 -11.34 1.62
C VAL A 306 -16.32 -10.06 1.25
N VAL A 307 -15.10 -9.91 1.79
CA VAL A 307 -14.19 -8.82 1.45
C VAL A 307 -12.93 -9.42 0.85
N VAL A 308 -12.63 -9.07 -0.40
CA VAL A 308 -11.40 -9.48 -1.09
C VAL A 308 -10.31 -8.45 -0.81
N SER A 309 -9.18 -8.93 -0.28
CA SER A 309 -8.03 -8.15 0.14
C SER A 309 -6.71 -8.87 -0.22
N THR A 310 -6.65 -9.52 -1.38
CA THR A 310 -5.49 -10.32 -1.83
C THR A 310 -4.41 -9.50 -2.55
N GLY A 311 -4.59 -8.18 -2.63
CA GLY A 311 -3.65 -7.23 -3.22
C GLY A 311 -3.86 -7.02 -4.72
N ALA A 312 -3.26 -5.97 -5.27
CA ALA A 312 -3.50 -5.53 -6.65
C ALA A 312 -3.20 -6.58 -7.73
N ILE A 313 -2.38 -7.58 -7.46
CA ILE A 313 -2.09 -8.66 -8.42
C ILE A 313 -3.11 -9.80 -8.31
N HIS A 314 -3.42 -10.28 -7.10
CA HIS A 314 -4.25 -11.46 -6.92
C HIS A 314 -5.75 -11.17 -6.81
N THR A 315 -6.14 -9.93 -6.48
CA THR A 315 -7.55 -9.53 -6.43
C THR A 315 -8.25 -9.65 -7.79
N PRO A 316 -7.75 -9.04 -8.89
CA PRO A 316 -8.39 -9.20 -10.20
C PRO A 316 -8.40 -10.66 -10.66
N TYR A 317 -7.35 -11.41 -10.34
CA TYR A 317 -7.24 -12.83 -10.65
C TYR A 317 -8.36 -13.66 -10.00
N LEU A 318 -8.58 -13.47 -8.69
CA LEU A 318 -9.67 -14.14 -7.96
C LEU A 318 -11.05 -13.73 -8.48
N LEU A 319 -11.26 -12.44 -8.78
CA LEU A 319 -12.52 -11.96 -9.36
C LEU A 319 -12.80 -12.61 -10.72
N GLN A 320 -11.80 -12.67 -11.60
CA GLN A 320 -11.92 -13.28 -12.93
C GLN A 320 -12.22 -14.78 -12.82
N LEU A 321 -11.53 -15.52 -11.95
CA LEU A 321 -11.84 -16.93 -11.65
C LEU A 321 -13.27 -17.12 -11.12
N SER A 322 -13.82 -16.10 -10.45
CA SER A 322 -15.19 -16.08 -9.93
C SER A 322 -16.25 -15.70 -10.96
N GLY A 323 -15.86 -15.45 -12.22
CA GLY A 323 -16.77 -15.02 -13.29
C GLY A 323 -17.10 -13.53 -13.25
N ILE A 324 -16.29 -12.72 -12.58
CA ILE A 324 -16.43 -11.27 -12.47
C ILE A 324 -15.25 -10.63 -13.20
N GLY A 325 -15.50 -10.02 -14.36
CA GLY A 325 -14.44 -9.41 -15.16
C GLY A 325 -14.80 -9.23 -16.64
N PRO A 326 -13.81 -9.04 -17.52
CA PRO A 326 -14.07 -8.76 -18.93
C PRO A 326 -14.75 -9.97 -19.62
N ARG A 327 -15.96 -9.79 -20.15
CA ARG A 327 -16.73 -10.87 -20.81
C ARG A 327 -15.93 -11.65 -21.85
N GLY A 328 -15.15 -10.95 -22.69
CA GLY A 328 -14.35 -11.59 -23.73
C GLY A 328 -13.30 -12.56 -23.16
N LEU A 329 -12.61 -12.15 -22.09
CA LEU A 329 -11.63 -12.98 -21.39
C LEU A 329 -12.30 -14.20 -20.74
N LEU A 330 -13.40 -13.98 -20.01
CA LEU A 330 -14.13 -15.04 -19.31
C LEU A 330 -14.69 -16.09 -20.28
N LYS A 331 -15.24 -15.65 -21.42
CA LYS A 331 -15.71 -16.57 -22.48
C LYS A 331 -14.58 -17.43 -23.05
N ARG A 332 -13.41 -16.84 -23.34
CA ARG A 332 -12.23 -17.61 -23.81
C ARG A 332 -11.77 -18.63 -22.76
N ALA A 333 -11.81 -18.25 -21.49
CA ALA A 333 -11.51 -19.13 -20.36
C ALA A 333 -12.62 -20.16 -20.05
N ARG A 334 -13.76 -20.13 -20.76
CA ARG A 334 -14.95 -20.97 -20.48
C ARG A 334 -15.48 -20.80 -19.05
N ILE A 335 -15.32 -19.61 -18.48
CA ILE A 335 -15.86 -19.24 -17.16
C ILE A 335 -17.22 -18.56 -17.37
N PRO A 336 -18.29 -19.03 -16.70
CA PRO A 336 -19.59 -18.36 -16.74
C PRO A 336 -19.49 -16.91 -16.28
N VAL A 337 -19.97 -15.97 -17.10
CA VAL A 337 -19.97 -14.55 -16.78
C VAL A 337 -21.08 -14.26 -15.76
N LYS A 338 -20.67 -13.96 -14.52
CA LYS A 338 -21.56 -13.50 -13.44
C LYS A 338 -21.75 -11.99 -13.49
N ALA A 339 -20.66 -11.25 -13.68
CA ALA A 339 -20.69 -9.80 -13.87
C ALA A 339 -19.66 -9.40 -14.92
N ASP A 340 -20.12 -8.67 -15.94
CA ASP A 340 -19.26 -8.09 -16.97
C ASP A 340 -18.72 -6.76 -16.48
N LEU A 341 -17.45 -6.78 -16.09
CA LEU A 341 -16.70 -5.64 -15.58
C LEU A 341 -15.35 -5.58 -16.30
N PRO A 342 -15.28 -4.89 -17.46
CA PRO A 342 -14.05 -4.80 -18.24
C PRO A 342 -12.85 -4.17 -17.50
N GLY A 343 -13.10 -3.43 -16.41
CA GLY A 343 -12.07 -2.86 -15.56
C GLY A 343 -11.32 -3.86 -14.67
N VAL A 344 -11.84 -5.07 -14.44
CA VAL A 344 -11.17 -6.05 -13.56
C VAL A 344 -9.89 -6.53 -14.21
N GLY A 345 -8.76 -6.16 -13.62
CA GLY A 345 -7.42 -6.44 -14.14
C GLY A 345 -6.93 -5.42 -15.15
N ALA A 346 -7.69 -4.39 -15.47
CA ALA A 346 -7.20 -3.24 -16.26
C ALA A 346 -6.56 -2.20 -15.33
N ASN A 347 -6.09 -1.07 -15.89
CA ASN A 347 -5.62 0.08 -15.13
C ASN A 347 -4.49 -0.22 -14.12
N PHE A 348 -3.72 -1.29 -14.36
CA PHE A 348 -2.60 -1.68 -13.52
C PHE A 348 -1.51 -0.61 -13.56
N GLN A 349 -1.06 -0.19 -12.39
CA GLN A 349 -0.05 0.84 -12.22
C GLN A 349 0.94 0.44 -11.12
N ASP A 350 2.19 0.83 -11.27
CA ASP A 350 3.23 0.76 -10.23
C ASP A 350 4.18 1.95 -10.42
N HIS A 351 4.78 2.43 -9.34
CA HIS A 351 5.85 3.41 -9.42
C HIS A 351 7.06 2.79 -10.11
N PRO A 352 7.70 3.46 -11.08
CA PRO A 352 8.93 2.96 -11.67
C PRO A 352 10.14 3.49 -10.92
N ILE A 353 11.20 2.68 -10.87
CA ILE A 353 12.54 3.18 -10.59
C ILE A 353 13.17 3.53 -11.93
N GLY A 354 13.36 4.83 -12.14
CA GLY A 354 13.97 5.38 -13.34
C GLY A 354 15.47 5.13 -13.44
N PRO A 355 16.06 5.55 -14.58
CA PRO A 355 17.48 5.34 -14.86
C PRO A 355 18.37 5.95 -13.76
N PRO A 356 19.43 5.26 -13.31
CA PRO A 356 20.37 5.86 -12.37
C PRO A 356 21.10 7.04 -13.01
N ILE A 357 21.26 8.13 -12.28
CA ILE A 357 22.23 9.18 -12.60
C ILE A 357 23.24 9.27 -11.47
N ARG A 358 24.54 9.32 -11.78
CA ARG A 358 25.62 9.30 -10.79
C ARG A 358 26.67 10.34 -11.15
N PHE A 359 27.29 10.87 -10.11
CA PHE A 359 28.34 11.88 -10.17
C PHE A 359 29.48 11.50 -9.23
N THR A 360 30.64 12.11 -9.43
CA THR A 360 31.77 12.10 -8.50
C THR A 360 32.13 13.55 -8.18
N PHE A 361 32.26 13.88 -6.90
CA PHE A 361 32.79 15.18 -6.49
C PHE A 361 34.31 15.17 -6.62
N THR A 362 34.85 16.07 -7.45
CA THR A 362 36.31 16.22 -7.62
C THR A 362 36.90 17.17 -6.57
N ASN A 363 36.07 18.01 -5.97
CA ASN A 363 36.37 18.75 -4.74
C ASN A 363 35.43 18.23 -3.64
N PRO A 364 35.78 17.13 -2.93
CA PRO A 364 34.84 16.47 -2.04
C PRO A 364 34.44 17.38 -0.85
N PRO A 365 33.17 17.32 -0.40
CA PRO A 365 32.75 17.99 0.81
C PRO A 365 33.54 17.49 2.02
N PRO A 366 33.69 18.30 3.09
CA PRO A 366 34.29 17.83 4.33
C PRO A 366 33.52 16.60 4.87
N PRO A 367 34.19 15.67 5.58
CA PRO A 367 33.54 14.50 6.14
C PRO A 367 32.31 14.91 6.95
N PRO A 368 31.11 14.45 6.56
CA PRO A 368 29.89 14.92 7.21
C PRO A 368 29.82 14.34 8.62
N THR A 369 29.57 15.19 9.61
CA THR A 369 29.47 14.82 11.02
C THR A 369 28.01 14.68 11.46
N SER A 370 27.77 13.83 12.46
CA SER A 370 26.48 13.69 13.12
C SER A 370 26.66 13.84 14.63
N ASN A 371 25.74 14.58 15.24
CA ASN A 371 25.66 14.71 16.69
C ASN A 371 24.86 13.57 17.34
N SER A 372 24.20 12.71 16.54
CA SER A 372 23.57 11.49 17.04
C SER A 372 24.61 10.43 17.39
N THR A 373 24.49 9.85 18.59
CA THR A 373 25.32 8.74 19.08
C THR A 373 24.90 7.38 18.54
N HIS A 374 23.81 7.31 17.80
CA HIS A 374 23.29 6.06 17.25
C HIS A 374 23.76 5.85 15.81
N LEU A 375 24.17 4.62 15.50
CA LEU A 375 24.54 4.24 14.15
C LEU A 375 23.32 4.33 13.20
N PRO A 376 23.54 4.70 11.93
CA PRO A 376 22.50 4.57 10.92
C PRO A 376 22.07 3.09 10.79
N PRO A 377 20.83 2.81 10.37
CA PRO A 377 20.36 1.44 10.15
C PRO A 377 21.31 0.65 9.24
N SER A 378 21.62 -0.60 9.60
CA SER A 378 22.52 -1.49 8.86
C SER A 378 21.88 -2.16 7.64
N GLU A 379 20.55 -2.26 7.62
CA GLU A 379 19.78 -2.60 6.42
C GLU A 379 19.61 -1.33 5.58
N GLY A 380 19.43 -1.43 4.25
CA GLY A 380 19.28 -0.30 3.29
C GLY A 380 18.17 0.74 3.57
N GLN A 381 17.67 0.78 4.79
CA GLN A 381 16.79 1.73 5.46
C GLN A 381 17.49 3.04 5.89
N GLY A 382 18.74 3.28 5.47
CA GLY A 382 19.51 4.49 5.80
C GLY A 382 19.03 5.79 5.14
N GLN A 383 17.83 5.77 4.55
CA GLN A 383 17.22 6.89 3.85
C GLN A 383 16.13 7.49 4.74
N GLY A 384 16.28 8.77 5.04
CA GLY A 384 15.31 9.51 5.86
C GLY A 384 14.76 10.76 5.18
N LEU A 385 15.33 11.19 4.05
CA LEU A 385 15.00 12.44 3.35
C LEU A 385 14.50 12.16 1.93
N VAL A 386 13.48 12.90 1.50
CA VAL A 386 13.00 12.90 0.11
C VAL A 386 12.95 14.32 -0.44
N ALA A 387 12.99 14.42 -1.77
CA ALA A 387 12.54 15.59 -2.52
C ALA A 387 11.41 15.16 -3.46
N ASP A 388 10.18 15.51 -3.09
CA ASP A 388 8.96 15.21 -3.85
C ASP A 388 8.52 16.47 -4.57
N LEU A 389 8.77 16.56 -5.87
CA LEU A 389 8.67 17.82 -6.60
C LEU A 389 7.51 17.79 -7.62
N PRO A 390 6.71 18.88 -7.70
CA PRO A 390 5.75 19.04 -8.78
C PRO A 390 6.47 19.24 -10.10
N LEU A 391 5.78 18.93 -11.21
CA LEU A 391 6.41 18.94 -12.53
C LEU A 391 6.96 20.32 -12.94
N PRO A 392 6.33 21.47 -12.65
CA PRO A 392 6.92 22.77 -12.98
C PRO A 392 8.26 23.06 -12.29
N ILE A 393 8.55 22.41 -11.16
CA ILE A 393 9.85 22.53 -10.47
C ILE A 393 10.86 21.54 -11.04
N ALA A 394 10.45 20.29 -11.26
CA ALA A 394 11.33 19.26 -11.82
C ALA A 394 11.70 19.55 -13.29
N ALA A 395 10.74 20.05 -14.07
CA ALA A 395 10.81 20.20 -15.52
C ALA A 395 10.38 21.61 -15.99
N PRO A 396 11.00 22.69 -15.49
CA PRO A 396 10.54 24.06 -15.71
C PRO A 396 10.46 24.49 -17.17
N PHE A 397 11.22 23.84 -18.07
CA PHE A 397 11.26 24.16 -19.50
C PHE A 397 10.32 23.31 -20.35
N THR A 398 9.81 22.19 -19.83
CA THR A 398 9.08 21.18 -20.63
C THR A 398 7.74 20.76 -20.03
N PHE A 399 7.42 21.15 -18.78
CA PHE A 399 6.19 20.71 -18.10
C PHE A 399 4.91 21.03 -18.90
N SER A 400 4.82 22.20 -19.54
CA SER A 400 3.64 22.62 -20.33
C SER A 400 3.47 21.80 -21.61
N THR A 401 4.58 21.51 -22.30
CA THR A 401 4.59 20.65 -23.50
C THR A 401 4.23 19.21 -23.14
N ILE A 402 4.75 18.68 -22.03
CA ILE A 402 4.43 17.33 -21.53
C ILE A 402 2.93 17.24 -21.18
N ALA A 403 2.40 18.23 -20.44
CA ALA A 403 0.99 18.31 -20.10
C ALA A 403 0.09 18.35 -21.35
N SER A 404 0.45 19.19 -22.33
CA SER A 404 -0.30 19.33 -23.58
C SER A 404 -0.30 18.02 -24.39
N SER A 405 0.86 17.35 -24.48
CA SER A 405 0.96 16.03 -25.12
C SER A 405 0.00 15.02 -24.49
N LEU A 406 -0.06 14.96 -23.16
CA LEU A 406 -0.96 14.04 -22.46
C LEU A 406 -2.45 14.37 -22.69
N LEU A 407 -2.81 15.66 -22.82
CA LEU A 407 -4.17 16.11 -23.14
C LEU A 407 -4.62 15.71 -24.54
N ASP A 408 -3.73 15.73 -25.53
CA ASP A 408 -4.07 15.48 -26.93
C ASP A 408 -4.09 14.00 -27.31
N GLN A 409 -3.47 13.16 -26.48
CA GLN A 409 -3.37 11.72 -26.72
C GLN A 409 -4.73 11.00 -26.82
N ASN A 410 -4.80 10.04 -27.75
CA ASN A 410 -5.82 9.00 -27.75
C ASN A 410 -5.34 7.79 -26.93
N PRO A 411 -5.97 7.46 -25.79
CA PRO A 411 -5.52 6.36 -24.93
C PRO A 411 -5.53 4.99 -25.62
N ALA A 412 -6.35 4.80 -26.65
CA ALA A 412 -6.41 3.55 -27.41
C ALA A 412 -5.07 3.21 -28.10
N SER A 413 -4.26 4.22 -28.41
CA SER A 413 -2.94 4.04 -29.03
C SER A 413 -1.91 3.40 -28.10
N PHE A 414 -2.14 3.44 -26.78
CA PHE A 414 -1.18 2.97 -25.76
C PHE A 414 -1.74 1.86 -24.88
N ALA A 415 -3.07 1.70 -24.81
CA ALA A 415 -3.74 0.65 -24.06
C ALA A 415 -3.51 -0.75 -24.66
N ALA A 416 -3.81 -1.79 -23.89
CA ALA A 416 -3.72 -3.16 -24.37
C ALA A 416 -4.70 -3.39 -25.56
N PRO A 417 -4.32 -4.22 -26.56
CA PRO A 417 -5.23 -4.55 -27.65
C PRO A 417 -6.57 -5.11 -27.16
N GLY A 418 -7.68 -4.60 -27.71
CA GLY A 418 -9.02 -5.02 -27.31
C GLY A 418 -9.50 -4.47 -25.95
N THR A 419 -8.84 -3.43 -25.42
CA THR A 419 -9.32 -2.71 -24.23
C THR A 419 -10.73 -2.15 -24.48
N ASP A 420 -11.63 -2.36 -23.52
CA ASP A 420 -13.02 -1.93 -23.61
C ASP A 420 -13.16 -0.40 -23.62
N SER A 421 -14.16 0.10 -24.34
CA SER A 421 -14.41 1.54 -24.47
C SER A 421 -14.61 2.27 -23.12
N SER A 422 -15.18 1.60 -22.12
CA SER A 422 -15.33 2.17 -20.77
C SER A 422 -14.00 2.39 -20.07
N VAL A 423 -13.08 1.43 -20.18
CA VAL A 423 -11.72 1.53 -19.65
C VAL A 423 -10.94 2.63 -20.39
N LEU A 424 -11.10 2.73 -21.71
CA LEU A 424 -10.48 3.81 -22.49
C LEU A 424 -10.98 5.20 -22.09
N ARG A 425 -12.29 5.36 -21.83
CA ARG A 425 -12.84 6.61 -21.29
C ARG A 425 -12.27 6.94 -19.91
N GLY A 426 -12.16 5.94 -19.03
CA GLY A 426 -11.52 6.11 -17.73
C GLY A 426 -10.06 6.52 -17.84
N TYR A 427 -9.31 5.87 -18.71
CA TYR A 427 -7.91 6.21 -18.98
C TYR A 427 -7.78 7.64 -19.52
N LYS A 428 -8.66 8.08 -20.44
CA LYS A 428 -8.71 9.48 -20.90
C LYS A 428 -8.95 10.45 -19.74
N ALA A 429 -9.94 10.15 -18.89
CA ALA A 429 -10.28 11.01 -17.75
C ALA A 429 -9.09 11.15 -16.77
N GLN A 430 -8.39 10.05 -16.47
CA GLN A 430 -7.18 10.08 -15.66
C GLN A 430 -6.09 10.95 -16.30
N ASN A 431 -5.84 10.79 -17.61
CA ASN A 431 -4.84 11.59 -18.33
C ASN A 431 -5.16 13.09 -18.28
N CYS A 432 -6.44 13.47 -18.43
CA CYS A 432 -6.85 14.87 -18.31
C CYS A 432 -6.56 15.43 -16.91
N LEU A 433 -6.88 14.68 -15.85
CA LEU A 433 -6.62 15.10 -14.47
C LEU A 433 -5.12 15.24 -14.19
N LEU A 434 -4.31 14.26 -14.63
CA LEU A 434 -2.86 14.31 -14.49
C LEU A 434 -2.27 15.49 -15.25
N ALA A 435 -2.68 15.73 -16.49
CA ALA A 435 -2.18 16.84 -17.29
C ALA A 435 -2.52 18.21 -16.68
N HIS A 436 -3.70 18.37 -16.07
CA HIS A 436 -4.02 19.59 -15.32
C HIS A 436 -3.10 19.77 -14.11
N GLN A 437 -2.76 18.69 -13.40
CA GLN A 437 -1.83 18.76 -12.26
C GLN A 437 -0.39 19.00 -12.68
N MET A 438 0.03 18.55 -13.87
CA MET A 438 1.36 18.83 -14.43
C MET A 438 1.63 20.33 -14.62
N LEU A 439 0.59 21.16 -14.68
CA LEU A 439 0.69 22.62 -14.81
C LEU A 439 0.73 23.34 -13.45
N SER A 440 0.50 22.63 -12.34
CA SER A 440 0.40 23.22 -11.01
C SER A 440 1.66 22.99 -10.18
N SER A 441 2.07 24.03 -9.45
CA SER A 441 3.07 23.97 -8.39
C SER A 441 2.53 24.50 -7.05
N THR A 442 1.22 24.75 -6.95
CA THR A 442 0.60 25.26 -5.72
C THR A 442 0.76 24.27 -4.58
N PRO A 443 0.82 24.73 -3.31
CA PRO A 443 0.88 23.82 -2.16
C PRO A 443 -0.24 22.77 -2.21
N GLY A 444 0.16 21.50 -2.13
CA GLY A 444 -0.74 20.34 -2.18
C GLY A 444 -1.14 19.85 -3.57
N SER A 445 -0.59 20.45 -4.65
CA SER A 445 -0.60 19.83 -5.99
C SER A 445 0.20 18.53 -6.02
N LEU A 446 -0.01 17.71 -7.04
CA LEU A 446 0.71 16.45 -7.20
C LEU A 446 2.24 16.63 -7.25
N SER A 447 2.94 15.70 -6.62
CA SER A 447 4.38 15.48 -6.83
C SER A 447 4.56 14.50 -7.97
N PHE A 448 5.38 14.84 -8.97
CA PHE A 448 5.65 13.96 -10.11
C PHE A 448 7.00 13.26 -9.97
N LEU A 449 8.03 14.02 -9.60
CA LEU A 449 9.36 13.50 -9.32
C LEU A 449 9.47 13.16 -7.84
N HIS A 450 9.79 11.91 -7.53
CA HIS A 450 10.23 11.47 -6.23
C HIS A 450 11.73 11.16 -6.26
N TRP A 451 12.46 11.82 -5.37
CA TRP A 451 13.88 11.59 -5.16
C TRP A 451 14.13 11.16 -3.72
N VAL A 452 14.49 9.89 -3.53
CA VAL A 452 14.99 9.42 -2.24
C VAL A 452 16.45 9.82 -2.07
N VAL A 453 16.74 10.64 -1.06
CA VAL A 453 18.07 11.16 -0.78
C VAL A 453 18.78 10.25 0.21
N GLY A 454 19.93 9.68 -0.18
CA GLY A 454 20.76 8.91 0.76
C GLY A 454 21.58 7.77 0.18
N TYR A 455 22.10 7.85 -1.06
CA TYR A 455 23.02 6.82 -1.55
C TYR A 455 24.42 7.00 -0.92
N PRO A 456 24.99 5.96 -0.27
CA PRO A 456 26.04 6.12 0.73
C PRO A 456 27.46 6.41 0.22
N THR A 457 27.69 6.49 -1.10
CA THR A 457 29.07 6.56 -1.63
C THR A 457 29.28 7.46 -2.84
N ALA A 458 28.22 7.96 -3.49
CA ALA A 458 28.34 8.83 -4.66
C ALA A 458 27.13 9.76 -4.79
N PRO A 459 27.33 11.06 -5.13
CA PRO A 459 26.24 11.95 -5.48
C PRO A 459 25.46 11.40 -6.69
N GLY A 460 24.13 11.49 -6.63
CA GLY A 460 23.27 10.98 -7.69
C GLY A 460 21.88 10.61 -7.20
N ALA A 461 21.10 10.02 -8.10
CA ALA A 461 19.70 9.69 -7.86
C ALA A 461 19.22 8.55 -8.76
N ASN A 462 18.10 7.95 -8.37
CA ASN A 462 17.22 7.23 -9.28
C ASN A 462 15.87 7.95 -9.21
N PRO A 463 15.42 8.64 -10.28
CA PRO A 463 14.12 9.28 -10.25
C PRO A 463 13.03 8.24 -10.16
N ILE A 464 12.02 8.49 -9.33
CA ILE A 464 10.79 7.72 -9.31
C ILE A 464 9.68 8.63 -9.85
N ASN A 465 8.91 8.14 -10.83
CA ASN A 465 7.73 8.85 -11.31
C ASN A 465 6.52 8.44 -10.49
N PHE A 466 5.98 9.35 -9.68
CA PHE A 466 4.78 9.05 -8.90
C PHE A 466 3.52 8.85 -9.74
N HIS A 467 3.45 9.50 -10.91
CA HIS A 467 2.26 9.45 -11.75
C HIS A 467 2.60 8.98 -13.15
N ILE A 468 2.67 7.66 -13.31
CA ILE A 468 2.81 7.05 -14.63
C ILE A 468 1.56 7.25 -15.47
N THR A 469 1.76 7.29 -16.77
CA THR A 469 0.72 7.40 -17.79
C THR A 469 0.48 6.07 -18.48
N SER A 470 1.48 5.19 -18.60
CA SER A 470 1.26 3.81 -19.05
C SER A 470 0.27 3.07 -18.13
N ARG A 471 -0.51 2.15 -18.71
CA ARG A 471 -1.49 1.33 -17.99
C ARG A 471 -1.33 -0.11 -18.39
N GLY A 472 -1.01 -0.95 -17.40
CA GLY A 472 -0.83 -2.37 -17.54
C GLY A 472 -2.12 -3.18 -17.42
N THR A 473 -1.97 -4.51 -17.40
CA THR A 473 -3.05 -5.46 -17.12
C THR A 473 -2.61 -6.60 -16.20
N VAL A 474 -3.57 -7.18 -15.48
CA VAL A 474 -3.42 -8.40 -14.68
C VAL A 474 -4.59 -9.33 -14.98
N THR A 475 -4.30 -10.49 -15.57
CA THR A 475 -5.34 -11.40 -16.07
C THR A 475 -5.08 -12.86 -15.74
N ILE A 476 -6.12 -13.68 -15.71
CA ILE A 476 -6.02 -15.13 -15.81
C ILE A 476 -5.42 -15.51 -17.16
N ASN A 477 -4.70 -16.63 -17.24
CA ASN A 477 -4.35 -17.24 -18.52
C ASN A 477 -5.55 -18.08 -19.02
N PRO A 478 -6.30 -17.66 -20.05
CA PRO A 478 -7.47 -18.40 -20.53
C PRO A 478 -7.12 -19.77 -21.12
N ALA A 479 -5.87 -19.99 -21.53
CA ALA A 479 -5.39 -21.27 -22.04
C ALA A 479 -4.96 -22.25 -20.93
N ASN A 480 -4.71 -21.77 -19.70
CA ASN A 480 -4.28 -22.59 -18.59
C ASN A 480 -4.79 -22.03 -17.25
N LEU A 481 -6.02 -22.41 -16.88
CA LEU A 481 -6.62 -22.04 -15.59
C LEU A 481 -6.05 -22.82 -14.39
N SER A 482 -5.26 -23.87 -14.65
CA SER A 482 -4.56 -24.63 -13.62
C SER A 482 -3.27 -23.94 -13.20
N ALA A 483 -2.77 -22.98 -13.99
CA ALA A 483 -1.63 -22.15 -13.60
C ALA A 483 -1.96 -21.43 -12.28
N PRO A 484 -1.10 -21.51 -11.26
CA PRO A 484 -1.40 -20.96 -9.94
C PRO A 484 -1.46 -19.42 -9.92
N ASP A 485 -0.92 -18.79 -10.96
CA ASP A 485 -0.49 -17.39 -10.94
C ASP A 485 -1.13 -16.55 -12.06
N PRO A 486 -1.32 -15.24 -11.83
CA PRO A 486 -1.80 -14.31 -12.85
C PRO A 486 -0.76 -13.97 -13.90
N VAL A 487 -1.24 -13.63 -15.09
CA VAL A 487 -0.46 -12.98 -16.16
C VAL A 487 -0.42 -11.49 -15.88
N VAL A 488 0.77 -10.95 -15.59
CA VAL A 488 0.99 -9.53 -15.31
C VAL A 488 1.73 -8.87 -16.46
N ASP A 489 1.20 -7.78 -16.98
CA ASP A 489 1.83 -6.96 -18.00
C ASP A 489 1.86 -5.50 -17.53
N TYR A 490 3.05 -4.97 -17.21
CA TYR A 490 3.19 -3.56 -16.79
C TYR A 490 2.87 -2.59 -17.92
N ARG A 491 3.05 -3.01 -19.18
CA ARG A 491 3.02 -2.13 -20.35
C ARG A 491 3.93 -0.93 -20.15
N ALA A 492 5.12 -1.20 -19.60
CA ALA A 492 6.08 -0.17 -19.25
C ALA A 492 6.48 0.66 -20.48
N LEU A 493 6.48 1.99 -20.34
CA LEU A 493 6.86 2.96 -21.36
C LEU A 493 6.03 2.87 -22.66
N THR A 494 4.84 2.26 -22.64
CA THR A 494 3.97 2.25 -23.84
C THR A 494 3.34 3.62 -24.10
N ASN A 495 3.15 4.45 -23.06
CA ASN A 495 2.82 5.85 -23.23
C ASN A 495 4.14 6.68 -23.29
N PRO A 496 4.39 7.45 -24.37
CA PRO A 496 5.64 8.19 -24.52
C PRO A 496 5.88 9.26 -23.45
N VAL A 497 4.82 9.77 -22.80
CA VAL A 497 4.94 10.76 -21.72
C VAL A 497 5.77 10.21 -20.54
N ASP A 498 5.72 8.91 -20.27
CA ASP A 498 6.57 8.32 -19.23
C ASP A 498 8.07 8.45 -19.56
N THR A 499 8.44 8.38 -20.85
CA THR A 499 9.82 8.60 -21.29
C THR A 499 10.19 10.09 -21.19
N ASP A 500 9.26 10.98 -21.53
CA ASP A 500 9.47 12.43 -21.46
C ASP A 500 9.70 12.91 -20.02
N LEU A 501 8.93 12.36 -19.08
CA LEU A 501 9.13 12.61 -17.65
C LEU A 501 10.51 12.14 -17.19
N MET A 502 10.94 10.93 -17.56
CA MET A 502 12.27 10.43 -17.21
C MET A 502 13.40 11.29 -17.77
N ILE A 503 13.27 11.78 -19.01
CA ILE A 503 14.23 12.71 -19.62
C ILE A 503 14.29 14.01 -18.81
N ALA A 504 13.14 14.60 -18.52
CA ALA A 504 13.07 15.83 -17.74
C ALA A 504 13.69 15.67 -16.34
N TYR A 505 13.56 14.50 -15.73
CA TYR A 505 14.18 14.20 -14.43
C TYR A 505 15.70 14.03 -14.53
N LEU A 506 16.23 13.39 -15.57
CA LEU A 506 17.67 13.34 -15.81
C LEU A 506 18.25 14.76 -16.00
N GLU A 507 17.56 15.59 -16.76
CA GLU A 507 17.93 17.00 -16.96
C GLU A 507 17.86 17.81 -15.66
N PHE A 508 16.87 17.55 -14.80
CA PHE A 508 16.80 18.14 -13.47
C PHE A 508 18.06 17.87 -12.66
N TYR A 509 18.48 16.60 -12.58
CA TYR A 509 19.68 16.24 -11.82
C TYR A 509 20.95 16.82 -12.45
N ARG A 510 21.06 16.89 -13.78
CA ARG A 510 22.18 17.57 -14.45
C ARG A 510 22.27 19.04 -14.10
N ARG A 511 21.14 19.75 -14.03
CA ARG A 511 21.12 21.14 -13.56
C ARG A 511 21.45 21.26 -12.08
N PHE A 512 20.97 20.33 -11.26
CA PHE A 512 21.20 20.35 -9.81
C PHE A 512 22.66 20.09 -9.42
N PHE A 513 23.31 19.10 -10.05
CA PHE A 513 24.70 18.73 -9.77
C PHE A 513 25.72 19.46 -10.66
N GLY A 514 25.28 20.05 -11.77
CA GLY A 514 26.15 20.68 -12.76
C GLY A 514 26.87 21.94 -12.24
N PRO A 515 27.73 22.55 -13.08
CA PRO A 515 28.59 23.67 -12.71
C PRO A 515 27.83 24.96 -12.35
N GLU A 516 26.56 25.08 -12.77
CA GLU A 516 25.67 26.20 -12.42
C GLU A 516 24.68 25.83 -11.29
N GLY A 517 24.77 24.60 -10.79
CA GLY A 517 23.88 24.06 -9.77
C GLY A 517 24.26 24.48 -8.35
N PRO A 518 23.38 24.25 -7.37
CA PRO A 518 23.61 24.57 -5.96
C PRO A 518 24.76 23.81 -5.29
N LEU A 519 25.35 22.83 -5.97
CA LEU A 519 26.49 22.03 -5.49
C LEU A 519 27.76 22.26 -6.33
N ALA A 520 27.83 23.37 -7.09
CA ALA A 520 28.95 23.68 -7.98
C ALA A 520 30.32 23.71 -7.27
N GLU A 521 30.35 24.10 -5.99
CA GLU A 521 31.58 24.11 -5.17
C GLU A 521 32.27 22.75 -5.09
N TYR A 522 31.50 21.65 -5.21
CA TYR A 522 32.04 20.29 -5.13
C TYR A 522 32.52 19.74 -6.48
N ALA A 523 32.39 20.53 -7.55
CA ALA A 523 32.85 20.20 -8.90
C ALA A 523 32.44 18.78 -9.32
N ALA A 524 31.13 18.53 -9.34
CA ALA A 524 30.56 17.22 -9.63
C ALA A 524 30.74 16.86 -11.11
N VAL A 525 31.26 15.65 -11.37
CA VAL A 525 31.45 15.10 -12.72
C VAL A 525 30.49 13.94 -12.91
N GLU A 526 29.63 13.99 -13.93
CA GLU A 526 28.69 12.91 -14.24
C GLU A 526 29.44 11.65 -14.69
N THR A 527 29.17 10.53 -14.01
CA THR A 527 29.74 9.21 -14.31
C THR A 527 28.73 8.26 -14.94
N VAL A 528 27.44 8.45 -14.68
CA VAL A 528 26.35 7.65 -15.25
C VAL A 528 25.16 8.58 -15.56
N PRO A 529 24.55 8.52 -16.76
CA PRO A 529 24.97 7.75 -17.93
C PRO A 529 26.29 8.23 -18.56
N GLY A 530 26.75 9.43 -18.20
CA GLY A 530 27.95 10.05 -18.72
C GLY A 530 27.61 11.20 -19.68
N ALA A 531 28.53 12.16 -19.76
CA ALA A 531 28.31 13.44 -20.45
C ALA A 531 27.99 13.33 -21.95
N ASN A 532 28.23 12.19 -22.59
CA ASN A 532 27.97 11.98 -24.02
C ASN A 532 26.51 11.54 -24.33
N VAL A 533 25.72 11.18 -23.30
CA VAL A 533 24.31 10.79 -23.48
C VAL A 533 23.43 12.04 -23.35
N THR A 534 23.26 12.79 -24.45
CA THR A 534 22.63 14.13 -24.42
C THR A 534 21.45 14.28 -25.36
N SER A 535 21.45 13.61 -26.52
CA SER A 535 20.30 13.65 -27.44
C SER A 535 19.08 12.98 -26.82
N ARG A 536 17.89 13.39 -27.24
CA ARG A 536 16.64 12.75 -26.82
C ARG A 536 16.65 11.25 -27.12
N GLU A 537 17.18 10.86 -28.28
CA GLU A 537 17.28 9.48 -28.74
C GLU A 537 18.22 8.65 -27.85
N ASP A 538 19.38 9.21 -27.48
CA ASP A 538 20.33 8.55 -26.58
C ASP A 538 19.76 8.40 -25.17
N LEU A 539 19.12 9.44 -24.65
CA LEU A 539 18.45 9.39 -23.35
C LEU A 539 17.31 8.36 -23.34
N ALA A 540 16.48 8.32 -24.38
CA ALA A 540 15.41 7.34 -24.51
C ALA A 540 15.95 5.90 -24.59
N ARG A 541 17.07 5.67 -25.31
CA ARG A 541 17.75 4.37 -25.36
C ARG A 541 18.26 3.97 -23.96
N TYR A 542 18.88 4.91 -23.26
CA TYR A 542 19.39 4.69 -21.90
C TYR A 542 18.27 4.38 -20.90
N ILE A 543 17.16 5.12 -20.97
CA ILE A 543 15.96 4.87 -20.16
C ILE A 543 15.45 3.45 -20.41
N ARG A 544 15.21 3.05 -21.66
CA ARG A 544 14.71 1.68 -21.94
C ARG A 544 15.63 0.59 -21.40
N ALA A 545 16.95 0.79 -21.47
CA ALA A 545 17.94 -0.17 -21.00
C ALA A 545 17.96 -0.32 -19.46
N THR A 546 17.64 0.73 -18.71
CA THR A 546 17.86 0.78 -17.24
C THR A 546 16.60 0.96 -16.40
N TYR A 547 15.47 1.32 -17.02
CA TYR A 547 14.19 1.53 -16.34
C TYR A 547 13.66 0.23 -15.74
N ILE A 548 13.21 0.31 -14.49
CA ILE A 548 12.56 -0.78 -13.77
C ILE A 548 11.12 -0.34 -13.53
N PRO A 549 10.10 -1.00 -14.13
CA PRO A 549 8.73 -0.51 -14.12
C PRO A 549 7.98 -0.79 -12.80
N GLN A 550 8.72 -1.00 -11.72
CA GLN A 550 8.18 -1.28 -10.41
C GLN A 550 9.08 -0.73 -9.31
N ALA A 551 8.43 -0.31 -8.24
CA ALA A 551 8.98 -0.06 -6.93
C ALA A 551 8.13 -0.82 -5.89
N TRP A 552 7.44 -1.87 -6.35
CA TRP A 552 6.57 -2.74 -5.57
C TRP A 552 5.36 -2.01 -4.96
N HIS A 553 4.78 -1.09 -5.73
CA HIS A 553 3.59 -0.32 -5.41
C HIS A 553 2.40 -0.61 -6.35
N PRO A 554 2.04 -1.89 -6.61
CA PRO A 554 0.99 -2.22 -7.56
C PRO A 554 -0.39 -1.73 -7.10
N VAL A 555 -1.15 -1.07 -7.99
CA VAL A 555 -2.52 -0.57 -7.75
C VAL A 555 -3.44 -0.70 -8.97
N GLY A 556 -4.71 -0.29 -8.83
CA GLY A 556 -5.60 0.07 -9.95
C GLY A 556 -6.40 -1.05 -10.60
N THR A 557 -6.10 -2.30 -10.28
CA THR A 557 -6.68 -3.48 -10.95
C THR A 557 -8.12 -3.82 -10.59
N ALA A 558 -8.67 -3.16 -9.57
CA ALA A 558 -10.09 -3.18 -9.23
C ALA A 558 -10.55 -1.76 -8.88
N ALA A 559 -10.18 -0.79 -9.71
CA ALA A 559 -10.28 0.64 -9.44
C ALA A 559 -11.66 1.09 -8.93
N MET A 560 -11.64 1.91 -7.88
CA MET A 560 -12.76 2.65 -7.36
C MET A 560 -13.02 3.87 -8.23
N MET A 561 -13.91 3.71 -9.20
CA MET A 561 -14.30 4.72 -10.17
C MET A 561 -15.76 4.53 -10.55
N ARG A 562 -16.34 5.51 -11.24
CA ARG A 562 -17.63 5.32 -11.91
C ARG A 562 -17.55 4.16 -12.91
N ARG A 563 -18.63 3.36 -12.98
CA ARG A 563 -18.66 2.14 -13.80
C ARG A 563 -18.46 2.43 -15.28
N GLU A 564 -19.01 3.54 -15.78
CA GLU A 564 -18.89 3.98 -17.17
C GLU A 564 -17.47 4.41 -17.57
N LEU A 565 -16.60 4.63 -16.59
CA LEU A 565 -15.16 4.88 -16.72
C LEU A 565 -14.32 3.62 -16.51
N GLY A 566 -14.93 2.43 -16.52
CA GLY A 566 -14.23 1.17 -16.27
C GLY A 566 -13.99 0.88 -14.78
N GLY A 567 -14.70 1.56 -13.86
CA GLY A 567 -14.63 1.24 -12.43
C GLY A 567 -15.14 -0.16 -12.09
N VAL A 568 -14.53 -0.78 -11.08
CA VAL A 568 -14.88 -2.12 -10.58
C VAL A 568 -15.67 -2.05 -9.27
N VAL A 569 -15.32 -1.09 -8.41
CA VAL A 569 -16.03 -0.84 -7.15
C VAL A 569 -16.59 0.58 -7.08
N ASP A 570 -17.65 0.76 -6.31
CA ASP A 570 -18.19 2.08 -5.96
C ASP A 570 -17.46 2.73 -4.78
N ASP A 571 -17.88 3.93 -4.37
CA ASP A 571 -17.26 4.66 -3.23
C ASP A 571 -17.50 3.99 -1.87
N LYS A 572 -18.35 2.96 -1.81
CA LYS A 572 -18.47 2.08 -0.63
C LYS A 572 -17.64 0.81 -0.82
N LEU A 573 -16.78 0.74 -1.82
CA LEU A 573 -15.94 -0.42 -2.16
C LEU A 573 -16.73 -1.68 -2.55
N ARG A 574 -18.01 -1.54 -2.92
CA ARG A 574 -18.86 -2.66 -3.35
C ARG A 574 -18.60 -2.96 -4.82
N VAL A 575 -18.43 -4.23 -5.15
CA VAL A 575 -18.19 -4.66 -6.54
C VAL A 575 -19.47 -4.49 -7.36
N TYR A 576 -19.42 -3.72 -8.44
CA TYR A 576 -20.57 -3.46 -9.30
C TYR A 576 -21.20 -4.77 -9.83
N GLY A 577 -22.53 -4.82 -9.91
CA GLY A 577 -23.25 -5.98 -10.43
C GLY A 577 -23.27 -7.21 -9.50
N THR A 578 -22.80 -7.06 -8.25
CA THR A 578 -22.85 -8.09 -7.22
C THR A 578 -23.52 -7.58 -5.95
N LYS A 579 -23.88 -8.50 -5.05
CA LYS A 579 -24.34 -8.19 -3.69
C LYS A 579 -23.45 -8.92 -2.69
N ARG A 580 -23.19 -8.27 -1.55
CA ARG A 580 -22.40 -8.81 -0.42
C ARG A 580 -20.92 -9.08 -0.75
N LEU A 581 -20.36 -8.34 -1.71
CA LEU A 581 -18.96 -8.41 -2.09
C LEU A 581 -18.32 -7.02 -2.04
N ARG A 582 -17.16 -6.93 -1.39
CA ARG A 582 -16.27 -5.77 -1.49
C ARG A 582 -14.88 -6.19 -1.91
N VAL A 583 -14.15 -5.22 -2.44
CA VAL A 583 -12.71 -5.28 -2.58
C VAL A 583 -12.13 -4.18 -1.71
N ALA A 584 -11.15 -4.47 -0.87
CA ALA A 584 -10.51 -3.49 -0.01
C ALA A 584 -9.03 -3.84 0.15
N ASP A 585 -8.22 -3.37 -0.81
CA ASP A 585 -6.76 -3.40 -0.80
C ASP A 585 -6.23 -2.40 -1.86
N ALA A 586 -4.94 -2.43 -2.18
CA ALA A 586 -4.32 -1.55 -3.15
C ALA A 586 -4.96 -1.56 -4.57
N SER A 587 -5.68 -2.62 -4.95
CA SER A 587 -6.37 -2.72 -6.25
C SER A 587 -7.43 -1.65 -6.45
N VAL A 588 -8.03 -1.10 -5.40
CA VAL A 588 -9.11 -0.11 -5.51
C VAL A 588 -8.60 1.30 -5.79
N VAL A 589 -7.31 1.56 -5.59
CA VAL A 589 -6.70 2.87 -5.80
C VAL A 589 -6.74 3.22 -7.30
N PRO A 590 -7.48 4.27 -7.72
CA PRO A 590 -7.70 4.52 -9.15
C PRO A 590 -6.47 5.13 -9.85
N ILE A 591 -5.73 6.01 -9.16
CA ILE A 591 -4.45 6.59 -9.59
C ILE A 591 -3.46 6.42 -8.44
N LEU A 592 -2.23 6.02 -8.76
CA LEU A 592 -1.13 5.92 -7.79
C LEU A 592 -0.99 7.20 -6.95
N PRO A 593 -0.94 7.10 -5.61
CA PRO A 593 -0.63 8.24 -4.76
C PRO A 593 0.87 8.55 -4.81
N GLY A 594 1.24 9.82 -4.68
CA GLY A 594 2.61 10.29 -4.56
C GLY A 594 3.26 9.93 -3.22
N GLY A 595 3.52 8.65 -3.01
CA GLY A 595 4.17 8.11 -1.82
C GLY A 595 4.10 6.59 -1.79
N THR A 596 4.74 5.97 -0.80
CA THR A 596 4.63 4.51 -0.61
C THR A 596 3.18 4.11 -0.32
N THR A 597 2.76 2.94 -0.80
CA THR A 597 1.34 2.54 -0.72
C THR A 597 0.93 2.01 0.64
N GLN A 598 1.88 1.70 1.54
CA GLN A 598 1.61 1.06 2.83
C GLN A 598 0.57 1.82 3.67
N LEU A 599 0.84 3.09 3.97
CA LEU A 599 -0.04 3.89 4.83
C LEU A 599 -1.41 4.12 4.19
N THR A 600 -1.43 4.30 2.86
CA THR A 600 -2.65 4.36 2.05
C THR A 600 -3.49 3.09 2.17
N VAL A 601 -2.87 1.90 2.16
CA VAL A 601 -3.60 0.63 2.27
C VAL A 601 -4.14 0.40 3.68
N TYR A 602 -3.43 0.81 4.73
CA TYR A 602 -4.00 0.82 6.09
C TYR A 602 -5.20 1.74 6.19
N MET A 603 -5.10 2.95 5.63
CA MET A 603 -6.21 3.91 5.57
C MET A 603 -7.42 3.31 4.85
N ILE A 604 -7.22 2.61 3.72
CA ILE A 604 -8.28 1.89 3.02
C ILE A 604 -8.91 0.83 3.94
N GLY A 605 -8.10 0.06 4.67
CA GLY A 605 -8.58 -0.94 5.63
C GLY A 605 -9.45 -0.32 6.74
N GLU A 606 -8.99 0.78 7.34
CA GLU A 606 -9.73 1.50 8.38
C GLU A 606 -11.07 2.03 7.87
N LYS A 607 -11.07 2.70 6.71
CA LYS A 607 -12.29 3.25 6.11
C LYS A 607 -13.24 2.16 5.63
N ALA A 608 -12.71 1.07 5.05
CA ALA A 608 -13.51 -0.07 4.62
C ALA A 608 -14.26 -0.70 5.79
N ALA A 609 -13.61 -0.86 6.95
CA ALA A 609 -14.26 -1.39 8.15
C ALA A 609 -15.46 -0.54 8.58
N ASP A 610 -15.32 0.79 8.60
CA ASP A 610 -16.41 1.69 8.98
C ASP A 610 -17.56 1.67 7.95
N LEU A 611 -17.24 1.62 6.65
CA LEU A 611 -18.23 1.45 5.58
C LEU A 611 -19.02 0.12 5.70
N ILE A 612 -18.35 -0.96 6.11
CA ILE A 612 -18.98 -2.26 6.36
C ILE A 612 -19.87 -2.17 7.62
N LYS A 613 -19.37 -1.62 8.72
CA LYS A 613 -20.13 -1.41 9.96
C LYS A 613 -21.39 -0.59 9.71
N GLU A 614 -21.29 0.52 8.96
CA GLU A 614 -22.43 1.37 8.55
C GLU A 614 -23.47 0.55 7.78
N THR A 615 -23.05 -0.27 6.82
CA THR A 615 -23.94 -1.05 5.96
C THR A 615 -24.81 -2.03 6.75
N TRP A 616 -24.29 -2.57 7.86
CA TRP A 616 -24.92 -3.58 8.70
C TRP A 616 -25.43 -3.06 10.05
N LYS A 617 -25.29 -1.76 10.33
CA LYS A 617 -25.85 -1.13 11.53
C LYS A 617 -27.37 -1.32 11.53
N GLY A 618 -27.92 -1.81 12.66
CA GLY A 618 -29.36 -2.05 12.82
C GLY A 618 -29.93 -3.23 12.02
N LYS A 619 -29.18 -3.82 11.08
CA LYS A 619 -29.60 -5.02 10.34
C LYS A 619 -29.27 -6.27 11.14
N GLY A 620 -30.13 -6.58 12.12
CA GLY A 620 -30.20 -7.88 12.78
C GLY A 620 -30.27 -9.00 11.73
N GLY A 621 -29.59 -10.12 12.00
CA GLY A 621 -29.39 -11.21 11.03
C GLY A 621 -30.69 -11.76 10.45
N VAL A 622 -30.55 -12.39 9.27
CA VAL A 622 -31.42 -13.51 8.89
C VAL A 622 -30.97 -14.72 9.67
#